data_AF-A0A166M826-F1
#
_entry.id   AF-A0A166M826-F1
#
_cell.length_a   1.000
_cell.length_b   1.000
_cell.length_c   1.000
_cell.angle_alpha   90.00
_cell.angle_beta   90.00
_cell.angle_gamma   90.00
#
_symmetry.space_group_name_H-M   'P 1'
#
loop_
_entity.id
_entity.type
_entity.pdbx_description
1 polymer ?
#
loop_
_entity_poly.entity_id
_entity_poly.type
_entity_poly.pdbx_seq_one_letter_code
_entity_poly.pdbx_strand_id
1 'polypeptide(L)'
;MSIKNIAFVGASGNLGQLVLLELLKTDLNLTAVTRKTSSAKFPEGIKVAKIDFSLSSLTNGFKEQDAVVSMLPILALGDQDIIIEPTIAADVKRFIPSDFTDIDLAAKTITLVDGGTTRFTTSTVAQISRSLVAVLSHAPETANQLVYVESFTTTQFEVLAAIKKTTGEKWKVSGLMETFIIELQVNNSTAAMHNQSFTWSGDTTPPYTNVSRAPLLIGMTAGFLGLTLVFVVLRIYVRAIILKKWGLDDALLVVSYILTMLTGIIFCVCTTTGLGMHIWTVPVELQQSGRRMTIAATLGYHITFIVVKMAILFQYRRVFALPQFCLYCDLMLGFIGIFGIAVVVSSIVISAPTWRGDTFEFERYNQTAWWLATATVHLATDFIIFFMPMPMLSKLKLEKVQKCALIATFGVGFVTTGISVVRISTITRVFTSDVTWDVIPALVWSEVELCCAVICACIPTLRPLLRARRLTSTQQHMYDRQTSAASAEAHLT
;
A
#
# COMPACT_ATOMS: atom_id res chain seq x y z
N MET A 1 -27.07 36.59 1.96
CA MET A 1 -26.10 37.68 2.24
C MET A 1 -25.15 37.79 1.06
N SER A 2 -24.95 38.97 0.48
CA SER A 2 -24.04 39.16 -0.66
C SER A 2 -22.60 39.41 -0.18
N ILE A 3 -21.63 38.65 -0.69
CA ILE A 3 -20.19 38.92 -0.49
C ILE A 3 -19.85 40.24 -1.18
N LYS A 4 -19.29 41.21 -0.43
CA LYS A 4 -18.84 42.50 -1.00
C LYS A 4 -17.38 42.80 -0.70
N ASN A 5 -16.87 42.39 0.45
CA ASN A 5 -15.49 42.67 0.86
C ASN A 5 -14.62 41.41 0.69
N ILE A 6 -13.57 41.49 -0.12
CA ILE A 6 -12.71 40.34 -0.43
C ILE A 6 -11.23 40.68 -0.18
N ALA A 7 -10.58 39.86 0.63
CA ALA A 7 -9.13 39.92 0.84
C ALA A 7 -8.39 38.89 -0.04
N PHE A 8 -7.29 39.33 -0.66
CA PHE A 8 -6.43 38.54 -1.54
C PHE A 8 -5.04 38.38 -0.95
N VAL A 9 -4.65 37.15 -0.65
CA VAL A 9 -3.28 36.81 -0.27
C VAL A 9 -2.55 36.30 -1.52
N GLY A 10 -1.37 36.86 -1.82
CA GLY A 10 -0.64 36.50 -3.05
C GLY A 10 -1.09 37.27 -4.30
N ALA A 11 -1.82 38.38 -4.13
CA ALA A 11 -2.32 39.22 -5.22
C ALA A 11 -1.23 39.75 -6.18
N SER A 12 0.03 39.81 -5.74
CA SER A 12 1.15 40.27 -6.56
C SER A 12 1.77 39.17 -7.43
N GLY A 13 1.34 37.91 -7.27
CA GLY A 13 1.84 36.78 -8.07
C GLY A 13 1.30 36.78 -9.51
N ASN A 14 1.88 35.93 -10.35
CA ASN A 14 1.58 35.85 -11.79
C ASN A 14 0.07 35.71 -12.08
N LEU A 15 -0.61 34.82 -11.36
CA LEU A 15 -2.06 34.67 -11.49
C LEU A 15 -2.84 35.74 -10.70
N GLY A 16 -2.35 36.11 -9.51
CA GLY A 16 -2.96 37.10 -8.64
C GLY A 16 -3.19 38.45 -9.33
N GLN A 17 -2.24 38.90 -10.15
CA GLN A 17 -2.37 40.14 -10.90
C GLN A 17 -3.46 40.08 -11.98
N LEU A 18 -3.57 38.95 -12.69
CA LEU A 18 -4.57 38.76 -13.75
C LEU A 18 -5.99 38.70 -13.17
N VAL A 19 -6.16 37.96 -12.07
CA VAL A 19 -7.46 37.85 -11.40
C VAL A 19 -7.86 39.20 -10.78
N LEU A 20 -6.90 39.93 -10.23
CA LEU A 20 -7.15 41.25 -9.68
C LEU A 20 -7.64 42.25 -10.74
N LEU A 21 -7.06 42.23 -11.95
CA LEU A 21 -7.50 43.11 -13.05
C LEU A 21 -8.95 42.87 -13.48
N GLU A 22 -9.42 41.62 -13.44
CA GLU A 22 -10.81 41.31 -13.76
C GLU A 22 -11.77 41.67 -12.62
N LEU A 23 -11.37 41.42 -11.37
CA LEU A 23 -12.19 41.75 -10.22
C LEU A 23 -12.34 43.25 -10.00
N LEU A 24 -11.35 44.05 -10.38
CA LEU A 24 -11.44 45.51 -10.35
C LEU A 24 -12.51 46.08 -11.30
N LYS A 25 -13.03 45.29 -12.24
CA LYS A 25 -14.15 45.67 -13.12
C LYS A 25 -15.52 45.45 -12.49
N THR A 26 -15.56 44.92 -11.26
CA THR A 26 -16.79 44.60 -10.53
C THR A 26 -17.00 45.58 -9.37
N ASP A 27 -18.22 45.62 -8.81
CA ASP A 27 -18.54 46.47 -7.64
C ASP A 27 -18.06 45.88 -6.29
N LEU A 28 -17.00 45.07 -6.31
CA LEU A 28 -16.43 44.41 -5.13
C LEU A 28 -15.34 45.27 -4.47
N ASN A 29 -15.32 45.28 -3.14
CA ASN A 29 -14.28 45.96 -2.36
C ASN A 29 -13.09 45.02 -2.17
N LEU A 30 -11.99 45.28 -2.87
CA LEU A 30 -10.82 44.41 -2.89
C LEU A 30 -9.71 44.91 -1.96
N THR A 31 -9.13 43.98 -1.18
CA THR A 31 -7.97 44.23 -0.31
C THR A 31 -6.84 43.25 -0.62
N ALA A 32 -5.68 43.72 -1.08
CA ALA A 32 -4.49 42.89 -1.20
C ALA A 32 -3.75 42.82 0.13
N VAL A 33 -3.62 41.61 0.66
CA VAL A 33 -2.82 41.30 1.84
C VAL A 33 -1.42 40.88 1.39
N THR A 34 -0.43 41.69 1.76
CA THR A 34 0.97 41.49 1.37
C THR A 34 1.89 41.62 2.56
N ARG A 35 3.10 41.04 2.47
CA ARG A 35 4.09 41.08 3.55
C ARG A 35 4.55 42.52 3.77
N LYS A 36 4.83 42.91 5.03
CA LYS A 36 5.41 44.24 5.35
C LYS A 36 6.66 44.57 4.52
N THR A 37 7.48 43.56 4.26
CA THR A 37 8.73 43.65 3.48
C THR A 37 8.53 43.66 1.96
N SER A 38 7.30 43.47 1.47
CA SER A 38 7.00 43.43 0.04
C SER A 38 7.14 44.81 -0.62
N SER A 39 7.81 44.82 -1.77
CA SER A 39 7.95 45.96 -2.69
C SER A 39 6.96 45.93 -3.86
N ALA A 40 6.04 44.97 -3.88
CA ALA A 40 5.06 44.80 -4.96
C ALA A 40 4.16 46.04 -5.13
N LYS A 41 3.92 46.41 -6.39
CA LYS A 41 3.01 47.49 -6.79
C LYS A 41 1.68 46.89 -7.23
N PHE A 42 0.58 47.55 -6.88
CA PHE A 42 -0.78 47.11 -7.21
C PHE A 42 -1.49 48.17 -8.07
N PRO A 43 -2.47 47.78 -8.91
CA PRO A 43 -3.28 48.72 -9.69
C PRO A 43 -4.06 49.71 -8.82
N GLU A 44 -4.47 50.85 -9.38
CA GLU A 44 -5.33 51.81 -8.68
C GLU A 44 -6.71 51.20 -8.41
N GLY A 45 -7.30 51.49 -7.23
CA GLY A 45 -8.63 51.00 -6.84
C GLY A 45 -8.66 49.84 -5.85
N ILE A 46 -7.50 49.24 -5.49
CA ILE A 46 -7.40 48.20 -4.46
C ILE A 46 -6.80 48.75 -3.15
N LYS A 47 -7.34 48.33 -2.00
CA LYS A 47 -6.72 48.58 -0.69
C LYS A 47 -5.54 47.65 -0.48
N VAL A 48 -4.42 48.13 0.04
CA VAL A 48 -3.24 47.29 0.32
C VAL A 48 -2.99 47.22 1.82
N ALA A 49 -3.10 46.01 2.38
CA ALA A 49 -2.82 45.72 3.78
C ALA A 49 -1.43 45.06 3.90
N LYS A 50 -0.49 45.76 4.56
CA LYS A 50 0.85 45.24 4.82
C LYS A 50 0.92 44.56 6.19
N ILE A 51 1.05 43.24 6.19
CA ILE A 51 0.91 42.38 7.38
C ILE A 51 2.20 41.57 7.60
N ASP A 52 2.51 41.22 8.85
CA ASP A 52 3.67 40.36 9.21
C ASP A 52 3.36 38.85 9.19
N PHE A 53 2.15 38.48 8.80
CA PHE A 53 1.67 37.09 8.70
C PHE A 53 1.67 36.31 10.03
N SER A 54 1.72 37.02 11.18
CA SER A 54 1.37 36.42 12.47
C SER A 54 -0.14 36.19 12.57
N LEU A 55 -0.56 35.18 13.34
CA LEU A 55 -1.97 34.82 13.54
C LEU A 55 -2.82 36.04 13.91
N SER A 56 -2.40 36.82 14.91
CA SER A 56 -3.15 38.00 15.37
C SER A 56 -3.22 39.13 14.33
N SER A 57 -2.17 39.32 13.53
CA SER A 57 -2.13 40.34 12.49
C SER A 57 -3.00 39.95 11.29
N LEU A 58 -3.00 38.67 10.90
CA LEU A 58 -3.88 38.14 9.85
C LEU A 58 -5.35 38.14 10.27
N THR A 59 -5.67 37.69 11.49
CA THR A 59 -7.05 37.75 12.01
C THR A 59 -7.58 39.18 11.99
N ASN A 60 -6.79 40.16 12.42
CA ASN A 60 -7.21 41.56 12.35
C ASN A 60 -7.30 42.09 10.91
N GLY A 61 -6.43 41.62 10.01
CA GLY A 61 -6.48 41.97 8.58
C GLY A 61 -7.67 41.37 7.83
N PHE A 62 -8.22 40.26 8.32
CA PHE A 62 -9.38 39.57 7.74
C PHE A 62 -10.72 39.95 8.39
N LYS A 63 -10.72 40.72 9.49
CA LYS A 63 -11.95 41.28 10.06
C LYS A 63 -12.68 42.12 9.01
N GLU A 64 -14.02 42.00 9.02
CA GLU A 64 -14.94 42.70 8.10
C GLU A 64 -14.83 42.28 6.62
N GLN A 65 -14.01 41.26 6.31
CA GLN A 65 -13.99 40.63 4.99
C GLN A 65 -15.07 39.54 4.93
N ASP A 66 -15.80 39.50 3.82
CA ASP A 66 -16.79 38.45 3.56
C ASP A 66 -16.13 37.20 2.97
N ALA A 67 -15.01 37.37 2.26
CA ALA A 67 -14.25 36.28 1.67
C ALA A 67 -12.73 36.53 1.67
N VAL A 68 -11.95 35.45 1.76
CA VAL A 68 -10.49 35.45 1.60
C VAL A 68 -10.11 34.50 0.46
N VAL A 69 -9.28 34.99 -0.46
CA VAL A 69 -8.76 34.22 -1.60
C VAL A 69 -7.25 34.09 -1.47
N SER A 70 -6.77 32.86 -1.40
CA SER A 70 -5.35 32.52 -1.42
C SER A 70 -4.90 32.29 -2.86
N MET A 71 -3.83 32.98 -3.27
CA MET A 71 -3.12 32.78 -4.53
C MET A 71 -1.62 32.63 -4.26
N LEU A 72 -1.29 31.90 -3.20
CA LEU A 72 0.09 31.59 -2.86
C LEU A 72 0.76 30.75 -3.97
N PRO A 73 2.03 31.02 -4.30
CA PRO A 73 2.78 30.20 -5.23
C PRO A 73 3.03 28.81 -4.63
N ILE A 74 3.38 27.85 -5.49
CA ILE A 74 3.59 26.44 -5.12
C ILE A 74 4.54 26.25 -3.92
N LEU A 75 5.59 27.08 -3.85
CA LEU A 75 6.59 27.07 -2.77
C LEU A 75 6.05 27.50 -1.40
N ALA A 76 4.84 28.06 -1.35
CA ALA A 76 4.17 28.51 -0.13
C ALA A 76 2.83 27.80 0.11
N LEU A 77 2.50 26.74 -0.67
CA LEU A 77 1.27 25.96 -0.46
C LEU A 77 1.26 25.24 0.89
N GLY A 78 2.42 24.74 1.35
CA GLY A 78 2.56 24.14 2.68
C GLY A 78 2.35 25.11 3.84
N ASP A 79 2.41 26.42 3.58
CA ASP A 79 2.17 27.49 4.57
C ASP A 79 0.74 28.02 4.52
N GLN A 80 -0.16 27.38 3.78
CA GLN A 80 -1.52 27.88 3.57
C GLN A 80 -2.40 27.79 4.83
N ASP A 81 -2.09 26.87 5.74
CA ASP A 81 -2.74 26.75 7.05
C ASP A 81 -2.60 28.03 7.89
N ILE A 82 -1.50 28.76 7.70
CA ILE A 82 -1.22 30.07 8.34
C ILE A 82 -2.30 31.10 7.97
N ILE A 83 -3.01 30.92 6.85
CA ILE A 83 -4.08 31.80 6.39
C ILE A 83 -5.46 31.27 6.81
N ILE A 84 -5.64 29.95 6.83
CA ILE A 84 -6.92 29.30 7.12
C ILE A 84 -7.36 29.57 8.57
N GLU A 85 -6.47 29.34 9.54
CA GLU A 85 -6.77 29.57 10.95
C GLU A 85 -7.22 31.01 11.26
N PRO A 86 -6.49 32.07 10.83
CA PRO A 86 -6.93 33.44 11.05
C PRO A 86 -8.19 33.81 10.26
N THR A 87 -8.47 33.16 9.12
CA THR A 87 -9.71 33.36 8.35
C THR A 87 -10.92 32.87 9.14
N ILE A 88 -10.81 31.69 9.77
CA ILE A 88 -11.84 31.13 10.66
C ILE A 88 -12.01 32.03 11.90
N ALA A 89 -10.90 32.44 12.53
CA ALA A 89 -10.93 33.29 13.71
C ALA A 89 -11.51 34.70 13.47
N ALA A 90 -11.53 35.17 12.21
CA ALA A 90 -12.10 36.44 11.80
C ALA A 90 -13.58 36.35 11.36
N ASP A 91 -14.21 35.17 11.48
CA ASP A 91 -15.60 34.90 11.05
C ASP A 91 -15.85 35.19 9.55
N VAL A 92 -14.83 34.95 8.72
CA VAL A 92 -14.93 35.11 7.27
C VAL A 92 -15.79 33.99 6.69
N LYS A 93 -16.82 34.37 5.93
CA LYS A 93 -17.84 33.45 5.43
C LYS A 93 -17.35 32.50 4.34
N ARG A 94 -16.28 32.86 3.63
CA ARG A 94 -15.76 32.07 2.50
C ARG A 94 -14.23 32.15 2.37
N PHE A 95 -13.58 31.00 2.28
CA PHE A 95 -12.17 30.87 1.93
C PHE A 95 -12.01 30.15 0.58
N ILE A 96 -11.16 30.66 -0.30
CA ILE A 96 -10.80 30.04 -1.58
C ILE A 96 -9.30 29.70 -1.55
N PRO A 97 -8.91 28.42 -1.63
CA PRO A 97 -7.51 28.04 -1.58
C PRO A 97 -6.75 28.30 -2.89
N SER A 98 -5.41 28.38 -2.80
CA SER A 98 -4.54 28.47 -3.97
C SER A 98 -4.36 27.08 -4.59
N ASP A 99 -5.02 26.82 -5.71
CA ASP A 99 -4.99 25.50 -6.37
C ASP A 99 -4.85 25.65 -7.90
N PHE A 100 -4.22 26.76 -8.33
CA PHE A 100 -4.22 27.21 -9.71
C PHE A 100 -2.91 26.86 -10.42
N THR A 101 -3.01 26.13 -11.53
CA THR A 101 -1.93 25.52 -12.35
C THR A 101 -0.68 26.40 -12.63
N ASP A 102 0.53 25.82 -12.54
CA ASP A 102 1.86 26.48 -12.60
C ASP A 102 2.31 26.89 -14.03
N ILE A 103 1.76 27.99 -14.57
CA ILE A 103 2.05 28.54 -15.91
C ILE A 103 2.51 30.01 -15.81
N ASP A 104 3.69 30.34 -16.36
CA ASP A 104 4.19 31.71 -16.50
C ASP A 104 4.26 32.14 -17.98
N LEU A 105 3.30 32.99 -18.36
CA LEU A 105 3.14 33.48 -19.72
C LEU A 105 4.23 34.47 -20.16
N ALA A 106 4.80 35.24 -19.22
CA ALA A 106 5.80 36.27 -19.53
C ALA A 106 7.17 35.65 -19.76
N ALA A 107 7.54 34.67 -18.93
CA ALA A 107 8.78 33.91 -19.05
C ALA A 107 8.69 32.76 -20.09
N LYS A 108 7.49 32.49 -20.63
CA LYS A 108 7.17 31.32 -21.48
C LYS A 108 7.64 30.01 -20.85
N THR A 109 7.37 29.86 -19.56
CA THR A 109 7.69 28.65 -18.79
C THR A 109 6.43 27.98 -18.29
N ILE A 110 6.44 26.65 -18.32
CA ILE A 110 5.38 25.83 -17.74
C ILE A 110 6.01 24.64 -17.03
N THR A 111 5.48 24.31 -15.85
CA THR A 111 5.85 23.10 -15.13
C THR A 111 4.75 22.06 -15.30
N LEU A 112 5.05 20.98 -16.00
CA LEU A 112 4.13 19.86 -16.15
C LEU A 112 4.27 18.92 -14.97
N VAL A 113 3.22 18.82 -14.16
CA VAL A 113 3.12 17.81 -13.10
C VAL A 113 2.73 16.47 -13.72
N ASP A 114 3.51 15.42 -13.44
CA ASP A 114 3.37 14.05 -13.96
C ASP A 114 3.20 13.96 -15.48
N GLY A 115 4.00 14.75 -16.20
CA GLY A 115 3.95 14.80 -17.66
C GLY A 115 2.77 15.62 -18.22
N GLY A 116 1.90 16.16 -17.36
CA GLY A 116 0.87 17.13 -17.73
C GLY A 116 -0.33 16.53 -18.45
N THR A 117 -0.51 15.22 -18.43
CA THR A 117 -1.58 14.50 -19.16
C THR A 117 -2.81 14.19 -18.30
N THR A 118 -2.75 14.44 -16.99
CA THR A 118 -3.90 14.29 -16.09
C THR A 118 -5.03 15.21 -16.54
N ARG A 119 -6.22 14.63 -16.76
CA ARG A 119 -7.43 15.40 -17.10
C ARG A 119 -7.91 16.12 -15.86
N PHE A 120 -8.12 17.42 -15.98
CA PHE A 120 -8.76 18.24 -14.99
C PHE A 120 -9.89 19.03 -15.64
N THR A 121 -10.96 19.23 -14.88
CA THR A 121 -12.08 20.07 -15.29
C THR A 121 -11.82 21.48 -14.82
N THR A 122 -11.96 22.45 -15.72
CA THR A 122 -11.82 23.86 -15.36
C THR A 122 -12.92 24.69 -16.01
N SER A 123 -13.12 25.88 -15.46
CA SER A 123 -14.18 26.78 -15.87
C SER A 123 -13.63 28.17 -16.15
N THR A 124 -14.05 28.74 -17.28
CA THR A 124 -13.80 30.15 -17.59
C THR A 124 -14.51 31.02 -16.58
N VAL A 125 -13.93 32.18 -16.27
CA VAL A 125 -14.56 33.19 -15.40
C VAL A 125 -15.96 33.54 -15.90
N ALA A 126 -16.14 33.69 -17.21
CA ALA A 126 -17.44 33.99 -17.81
C ALA A 126 -18.47 32.87 -17.59
N GLN A 127 -18.07 31.59 -17.64
CA GLN A 127 -18.96 30.47 -17.34
C GLN A 127 -19.32 30.43 -15.87
N ILE A 128 -18.35 30.66 -14.98
CA ILE A 128 -18.60 30.77 -13.53
C ILE A 128 -19.61 31.88 -13.26
N SER A 129 -19.46 33.05 -13.87
CA SER A 129 -20.39 34.17 -13.74
C SER A 129 -21.80 33.81 -14.24
N ARG A 130 -21.93 33.16 -15.40
CA ARG A 130 -23.22 32.71 -15.93
C ARG A 130 -23.88 31.67 -15.04
N SER A 131 -23.11 30.69 -14.57
CA SER A 131 -23.61 29.65 -13.68
C SER A 131 -24.04 30.23 -12.34
N LEU A 132 -23.33 31.21 -11.81
CA LEU A 132 -23.72 31.91 -10.58
C LEU A 132 -25.05 32.67 -10.76
N VAL A 133 -25.22 33.39 -11.87
CA VAL A 133 -26.49 34.06 -12.19
C VAL A 133 -27.61 33.03 -12.32
N ALA A 134 -27.37 31.92 -13.02
CA ALA A 134 -28.37 30.86 -13.19
C ALA A 134 -28.77 30.22 -11.86
N VAL A 135 -27.82 29.92 -10.96
CA VAL A 135 -28.08 29.40 -9.62
C VAL A 135 -28.92 30.37 -8.80
N LEU A 136 -28.61 31.67 -8.85
CA LEU A 136 -29.34 32.70 -8.11
C LEU A 136 -30.75 32.94 -8.69
N SER A 137 -30.92 32.85 -10.01
CA SER A 137 -32.23 33.01 -10.68
C SER A 137 -33.12 31.77 -10.53
N HIS A 138 -32.55 30.59 -10.28
CA HIS A 138 -33.26 29.32 -10.05
C HIS A 138 -33.04 28.82 -8.62
N ALA A 139 -33.16 29.73 -7.64
CA ALA A 139 -32.92 29.44 -6.24
C ALA A 139 -33.76 28.27 -5.65
N PRO A 140 -35.04 28.05 -6.03
CA PRO A 140 -35.80 26.90 -5.54
C PRO A 140 -35.25 25.55 -6.02
N GLU A 141 -34.64 25.52 -7.21
CA GLU A 141 -34.15 24.31 -7.88
C GLU A 141 -32.75 23.91 -7.43
N THR A 142 -31.94 24.89 -6.99
CA THR A 142 -30.53 24.70 -6.61
C THR A 142 -30.30 24.72 -5.10
N ALA A 143 -31.35 24.91 -4.31
CA ALA A 143 -31.27 24.94 -2.85
C ALA A 143 -30.72 23.62 -2.28
N ASN A 144 -29.70 23.72 -1.43
CA ASN A 144 -29.07 22.58 -0.72
C ASN A 144 -28.47 21.50 -1.64
N GLN A 145 -28.06 21.86 -2.86
CA GLN A 145 -27.43 20.94 -3.80
C GLN A 145 -26.02 21.41 -4.20
N LEU A 146 -25.15 20.44 -4.49
CA LEU A 146 -23.86 20.68 -5.12
C LEU A 146 -24.08 20.90 -6.61
N VAL A 147 -23.82 22.11 -7.09
CA VAL A 147 -23.92 22.47 -8.51
C VAL A 147 -22.53 22.45 -9.12
N TYR A 148 -22.30 21.49 -10.03
CA TYR A 148 -21.04 21.35 -10.76
C TYR A 148 -21.05 22.28 -11.98
N VAL A 149 -19.96 23.04 -12.15
CA VAL A 149 -19.80 24.00 -13.24
C VAL A 149 -18.52 23.69 -14.00
N GLU A 150 -18.68 23.38 -15.27
CA GLU A 150 -17.60 23.06 -16.19
C GLU A 150 -17.67 23.98 -17.42
N SER A 151 -16.51 24.46 -17.89
CA SER A 151 -16.37 24.97 -19.25
C SER A 151 -15.73 23.95 -20.18
N PHE A 152 -14.69 23.26 -19.70
CA PHE A 152 -14.00 22.23 -20.46
C PHE A 152 -13.20 21.31 -19.53
N THR A 153 -13.10 20.05 -19.93
CA THR A 153 -12.17 19.07 -19.34
C THR A 153 -10.94 18.96 -20.24
N THR A 154 -9.77 19.26 -19.69
CA THR A 154 -8.51 19.35 -20.45
C THR A 154 -7.33 18.79 -19.67
N THR A 155 -6.12 18.84 -20.25
CA THR A 155 -4.86 18.45 -19.61
C THR A 155 -3.86 19.60 -19.66
N GLN A 156 -2.81 19.61 -18.83
CA GLN A 156 -1.77 20.65 -18.89
C GLN A 156 -1.06 20.63 -20.26
N PHE A 157 -1.00 19.46 -20.90
CA PHE A 157 -0.48 19.27 -22.25
C PHE A 157 -1.38 19.90 -23.33
N GLU A 158 -2.69 19.69 -23.26
CA GLU A 158 -3.66 20.30 -24.16
C GLU A 158 -3.68 21.83 -24.00
N VAL A 159 -3.58 22.31 -22.75
CA VAL A 159 -3.43 23.75 -22.44
C VAL A 159 -2.13 24.31 -23.01
N LEU A 160 -1.00 23.62 -22.83
CA LEU A 160 0.28 24.01 -23.43
C LEU A 160 0.23 24.04 -24.96
N ALA A 161 -0.43 23.07 -25.59
CA ALA A 161 -0.61 23.03 -27.04
C ALA A 161 -1.43 24.23 -27.54
N ALA A 162 -2.52 24.57 -26.83
CA ALA A 162 -3.33 25.76 -27.14
C ALA A 162 -2.55 27.08 -26.95
N ILE A 163 -1.71 27.16 -25.91
CA ILE A 163 -0.85 28.31 -25.65
C ILE A 163 0.25 28.43 -26.73
N LYS A 164 0.91 27.35 -27.11
CA LYS A 164 1.92 27.33 -28.19
C LYS A 164 1.33 27.78 -29.53
N LYS A 165 0.09 27.35 -29.83
CA LYS A 165 -0.65 27.75 -31.04
C LYS A 165 -0.91 29.25 -31.11
N THR A 166 -1.07 29.91 -29.96
CA THR A 166 -1.40 31.36 -29.88
C THR A 166 -0.18 32.25 -29.63
N THR A 167 0.88 31.74 -29.01
CA THR A 167 2.06 32.52 -28.55
C THR A 167 3.39 32.13 -29.21
N GLY A 168 3.38 31.12 -30.11
CA GLY A 168 4.54 30.53 -30.77
C GLY A 168 5.18 29.38 -29.99
N GLU A 169 5.99 28.54 -30.66
CA GLU A 169 6.42 27.23 -30.14
C GLU A 169 7.53 27.23 -29.07
N LYS A 170 8.22 28.36 -28.87
CA LYS A 170 9.37 28.45 -27.95
C LYS A 170 8.91 28.61 -26.50
N TRP A 171 8.66 27.48 -25.84
CA TRP A 171 8.33 27.38 -24.42
C TRP A 171 9.32 26.49 -23.69
N LYS A 172 9.77 26.94 -22.52
CA LYS A 172 10.61 26.12 -21.64
C LYS A 172 9.69 25.28 -20.75
N VAL A 173 9.71 23.98 -20.98
CA VAL A 173 8.88 23.01 -20.26
C VAL A 173 9.74 22.31 -19.21
N SER A 174 9.39 22.46 -17.93
CA SER A 174 9.95 21.68 -16.83
C SER A 174 8.98 20.57 -16.44
N GLY A 175 9.48 19.40 -16.04
CA GLY A 175 8.67 18.33 -15.47
C GLY A 175 8.85 18.28 -13.95
N LEU A 176 7.75 18.13 -13.23
CA LEU A 176 7.74 17.70 -11.83
C LEU A 176 7.01 16.36 -11.78
N MET A 177 7.62 15.37 -11.12
CA MET A 177 6.95 14.12 -10.82
C MET A 177 6.33 14.25 -9.43
N GLU A 178 5.12 13.74 -9.21
CA GLU A 178 4.40 13.82 -7.93
C GLU A 178 5.26 13.28 -6.76
N THR A 179 6.09 12.27 -7.01
CA THR A 179 7.06 11.75 -6.04
C THR A 179 8.02 12.82 -5.51
N PHE A 180 8.41 13.80 -6.33
CA PHE A 180 9.28 14.91 -5.95
C PHE A 180 8.54 16.02 -5.17
N ILE A 181 7.25 16.21 -5.45
CA ILE A 181 6.39 17.16 -4.71
C ILE A 181 6.17 16.64 -3.28
N ILE A 182 5.97 15.33 -3.13
CA ILE A 182 5.83 14.67 -1.83
C ILE A 182 7.18 14.64 -1.07
N GLU A 183 8.31 14.35 -1.72
CA GLU A 183 9.64 14.41 -1.05
C GLU A 183 10.01 15.81 -0.55
N LEU A 184 9.61 16.87 -1.28
CA LEU A 184 9.78 18.26 -0.85
C LEU A 184 8.92 18.63 0.38
N GLN A 185 7.78 17.95 0.59
CA GLN A 185 6.92 18.17 1.75
C GLN A 185 7.28 17.28 2.96
N VAL A 186 7.86 16.10 2.75
CA VAL A 186 8.14 15.14 3.84
C VAL A 186 9.50 15.40 4.52
N ASN A 187 10.46 16.04 3.85
CA ASN A 187 11.81 16.27 4.41
C ASN A 187 12.16 17.75 4.61
N ASN A 188 11.48 18.44 5.54
CA ASN A 188 12.01 19.69 6.11
C ASN A 188 12.79 19.44 7.41
N SER A 189 13.93 18.76 7.25
CA SER A 189 15.13 18.94 8.06
C SER A 189 16.32 18.56 7.17
N THR A 190 16.84 19.55 6.43
CA THR A 190 18.08 19.48 5.62
C THR A 190 18.17 18.33 4.61
N ALA A 191 17.67 18.55 3.39
CA ALA A 191 18.07 17.74 2.24
C ALA A 191 18.59 18.65 1.12
N ALA A 192 19.87 18.50 0.81
CA ALA A 192 20.50 19.13 -0.34
C ALA A 192 19.78 18.70 -1.63
N MET A 193 19.50 19.67 -2.50
CA MET A 193 18.95 19.45 -3.84
C MET A 193 19.86 18.53 -4.66
N HIS A 194 19.47 17.26 -4.84
CA HIS A 194 19.89 16.52 -6.02
C HIS A 194 18.95 16.89 -7.17
N ASN A 195 19.31 17.98 -7.85
CA ASN A 195 18.62 18.48 -9.02
C ASN A 195 18.90 17.56 -10.22
N GLN A 196 18.07 16.53 -10.44
CA GLN A 196 18.03 15.86 -11.74
C GLN A 196 16.95 16.53 -12.61
N SER A 197 17.35 17.61 -13.27
CA SER A 197 16.58 18.20 -14.36
C SER A 197 16.54 17.22 -15.54
N PHE A 198 15.37 16.66 -15.84
CA PHE A 198 15.17 15.91 -17.08
C PHE A 198 14.78 16.88 -18.20
N THR A 199 15.58 16.93 -19.27
CA THR A 199 15.27 17.64 -20.50
C THR A 199 14.51 16.71 -21.44
N TRP A 200 13.24 17.03 -21.72
CA TRP A 200 12.44 16.27 -22.68
C TRP A 200 12.94 16.53 -24.11
N SER A 201 13.59 15.53 -24.70
CA SER A 201 14.03 15.54 -26.09
C SER A 201 13.11 14.65 -26.93
N GLY A 202 12.19 15.27 -27.68
CA GLY A 202 11.57 14.77 -28.91
C GLY A 202 10.95 13.36 -28.96
N ASP A 203 9.67 13.32 -29.34
CA ASP A 203 9.01 12.23 -30.09
C ASP A 203 9.02 10.80 -29.54
N THR A 204 9.13 10.63 -28.23
CA THR A 204 8.69 9.38 -27.59
C THR A 204 7.61 9.70 -26.58
N THR A 205 6.37 9.29 -26.87
CA THR A 205 5.30 9.13 -25.88
C THR A 205 5.76 8.18 -24.75
N PRO A 206 5.74 8.59 -23.46
CA PRO A 206 5.94 7.65 -22.35
C PRO A 206 4.80 7.75 -21.29
N PRO A 207 4.52 6.70 -20.51
CA PRO A 207 3.80 5.49 -20.89
C PRO A 207 2.44 5.42 -20.16
N TYR A 208 1.33 5.73 -20.83
CA TYR A 208 0.05 5.05 -20.50
C TYR A 208 0.09 3.68 -21.17
N THR A 209 0.94 2.81 -20.65
CA THR A 209 0.89 1.42 -21.06
C THR A 209 -0.19 0.73 -20.25
N ASN A 210 -1.03 -0.07 -20.91
CA ASN A 210 -1.82 -1.17 -20.32
C ASN A 210 -0.90 -2.25 -19.68
N VAL A 211 0.23 -1.84 -19.08
CA VAL A 211 1.14 -2.72 -18.37
C VAL A 211 0.50 -2.98 -17.03
N SER A 212 0.39 -4.25 -16.71
CA SER A 212 -0.12 -4.75 -15.45
C SER A 212 0.93 -5.66 -14.84
N ARG A 213 1.14 -5.53 -13.53
CA ARG A 213 1.92 -6.47 -12.72
C ARG A 213 1.09 -7.70 -12.31
N ALA A 214 -0.20 -7.78 -12.70
CA ALA A 214 -1.05 -8.94 -12.43
C ALA A 214 -0.48 -10.28 -12.92
N PRO A 215 0.13 -10.40 -14.12
CA PRO A 215 0.69 -11.67 -14.58
C PRO A 215 1.81 -12.20 -13.68
N LEU A 216 2.59 -11.30 -13.05
CA LEU A 216 3.62 -11.68 -12.09
C LEU A 216 3.00 -12.34 -10.87
N LEU A 217 1.97 -11.72 -10.28
CA LEU A 217 1.26 -12.25 -9.13
C LEU A 217 0.63 -13.61 -9.46
N ILE A 218 -0.14 -13.69 -10.56
CA ILE A 218 -0.82 -14.93 -10.97
C ILE A 218 0.18 -16.06 -11.22
N GLY A 219 1.26 -15.78 -11.98
CA GLY A 219 2.28 -16.77 -12.32
C GLY A 219 3.01 -17.31 -11.09
N MET A 220 3.38 -16.42 -10.16
CA MET A 220 4.05 -16.83 -8.92
C MET A 220 3.11 -17.59 -7.98
N THR A 221 1.88 -17.11 -7.78
CA THR A 221 0.88 -17.78 -6.96
C THR A 221 0.58 -19.19 -7.49
N ALA A 222 0.30 -19.34 -8.78
CA ALA A 222 0.01 -20.64 -9.38
C ALA A 222 1.21 -21.61 -9.28
N GLY A 223 2.43 -21.12 -9.52
CA GLY A 223 3.65 -21.92 -9.45
C GLY A 223 3.94 -22.44 -8.04
N PHE A 224 3.90 -21.56 -7.03
CA PHE A 224 4.19 -21.93 -5.65
C PHE A 224 3.08 -22.77 -5.00
N LEU A 225 1.80 -22.49 -5.29
CA LEU A 225 0.70 -23.35 -4.85
C LEU A 225 0.80 -24.76 -5.45
N GLY A 226 1.08 -24.84 -6.76
CA GLY A 226 1.28 -26.13 -7.44
C GLY A 226 2.44 -26.92 -6.84
N LEU A 227 3.57 -26.26 -6.55
CA LEU A 227 4.71 -26.90 -5.87
C LEU A 227 4.32 -27.37 -4.46
N THR A 228 3.64 -26.53 -3.70
CA THR A 228 3.22 -26.83 -2.32
C THR A 228 2.25 -28.01 -2.29
N LEU A 229 1.32 -28.11 -3.26
CA LEU A 229 0.40 -29.23 -3.41
C LEU A 229 1.14 -30.58 -3.46
N VAL A 230 2.24 -30.65 -4.23
CA VAL A 230 3.04 -31.88 -4.34
C VAL A 230 3.54 -32.31 -2.97
N PHE A 231 4.10 -31.39 -2.17
CA PHE A 231 4.60 -31.70 -0.83
C PHE A 231 3.49 -32.12 0.13
N VAL A 232 2.32 -31.46 0.07
CA VAL A 232 1.16 -31.79 0.91
C VAL A 232 0.60 -33.17 0.55
N VAL A 233 0.44 -33.48 -0.73
CA VAL A 233 0.00 -34.81 -1.20
C VAL A 233 0.99 -35.89 -0.78
N LEU A 234 2.29 -35.65 -0.94
CA LEU A 234 3.32 -36.59 -0.49
C LEU A 234 3.25 -36.81 1.02
N ARG A 235 3.04 -35.76 1.81
CA ARG A 235 2.86 -35.91 3.27
C ARG A 235 1.62 -36.74 3.58
N ILE A 236 0.47 -36.42 2.97
CA ILE A 236 -0.78 -37.16 3.19
C ILE A 236 -0.58 -38.63 2.86
N TYR A 237 0.05 -38.94 1.73
CA TYR A 237 0.37 -40.30 1.33
C TYR A 237 1.25 -41.01 2.37
N VAL A 238 2.33 -40.37 2.82
CA VAL A 238 3.22 -40.96 3.83
C VAL A 238 2.48 -41.17 5.16
N ARG A 239 1.68 -40.21 5.61
CA ARG A 239 1.06 -40.24 6.95
C ARG A 239 -0.18 -41.13 7.02
N ALA A 240 -1.03 -41.08 5.99
CA ALA A 240 -2.26 -41.86 5.91
C ALA A 240 -2.01 -43.28 5.42
N ILE A 241 -1.18 -43.46 4.39
CA ILE A 241 -1.03 -44.77 3.71
C ILE A 241 0.17 -45.55 4.22
N ILE A 242 1.37 -44.94 4.25
CA ILE A 242 2.60 -45.66 4.63
C ILE A 242 2.67 -45.87 6.15
N LEU A 243 2.55 -44.79 6.92
CA LEU A 243 2.69 -44.81 8.38
C LEU A 243 1.39 -45.14 9.10
N LYS A 244 0.23 -44.96 8.45
CA LYS A 244 -1.12 -45.15 9.00
C LYS A 244 -1.31 -44.50 10.38
N LYS A 245 -0.74 -43.31 10.57
CA LYS A 245 -0.72 -42.58 11.83
C LYS A 245 -1.07 -41.12 11.60
N TRP A 246 -2.34 -40.86 11.38
CA TRP A 246 -2.89 -39.49 11.28
C TRP A 246 -2.88 -38.80 12.65
N GLY A 247 -2.58 -37.51 12.69
CA GLY A 247 -2.71 -36.71 13.91
C GLY A 247 -3.21 -35.30 13.65
N LEU A 248 -3.39 -34.54 14.74
CA LEU A 248 -3.88 -33.17 14.67
C LEU A 248 -2.95 -32.24 13.87
N ASP A 249 -1.64 -32.50 13.92
CA ASP A 249 -0.65 -31.79 13.12
C ASP A 249 -0.90 -31.95 11.61
N ASP A 250 -1.31 -33.16 11.18
CA ASP A 250 -1.61 -33.45 9.79
C ASP A 250 -2.93 -32.79 9.34
N ALA A 251 -3.95 -32.79 10.20
CA ALA A 251 -5.23 -32.12 9.92
C ALA A 251 -5.07 -30.59 9.80
N LEU A 252 -4.37 -29.97 10.76
CA LEU A 252 -4.12 -28.52 10.73
C LEU A 252 -3.27 -28.11 9.54
N LEU A 253 -2.31 -28.94 9.12
CA LEU A 253 -1.54 -28.67 7.92
C LEU A 253 -2.42 -28.68 6.67
N VAL A 254 -3.31 -29.66 6.51
CA VAL A 254 -4.24 -29.70 5.37
C VAL A 254 -5.15 -28.47 5.37
N VAL A 255 -5.69 -28.09 6.53
CA VAL A 255 -6.47 -26.85 6.68
C VAL A 255 -5.64 -25.63 6.29
N SER A 256 -4.39 -25.56 6.73
CA SER A 256 -3.49 -24.44 6.40
C SER A 256 -3.21 -24.35 4.90
N TYR A 257 -3.08 -25.47 4.21
CA TYR A 257 -2.89 -25.48 2.75
C TYR A 257 -4.16 -25.04 2.02
N ILE A 258 -5.35 -25.48 2.46
CA ILE A 258 -6.63 -25.02 1.90
C ILE A 258 -6.77 -23.51 2.07
N LEU A 259 -6.45 -22.98 3.25
CA LEU A 259 -6.49 -21.54 3.51
C LEU A 259 -5.45 -20.76 2.69
N THR A 260 -4.25 -21.33 2.49
CA THR A 260 -3.22 -20.76 1.59
C THR A 260 -3.76 -20.67 0.17
N MET A 261 -4.34 -21.77 -0.35
CA MET A 261 -4.95 -21.82 -1.68
C MET A 261 -6.09 -20.80 -1.84
N LEU A 262 -6.97 -20.67 -0.83
CA LEU A 262 -8.04 -19.68 -0.85
C LEU A 262 -7.49 -18.25 -0.88
N THR A 263 -6.46 -17.96 -0.09
CA THR A 263 -5.80 -16.65 -0.07
C THR A 263 -5.17 -16.32 -1.43
N GLY A 264 -4.46 -17.27 -2.03
CA GLY A 264 -3.89 -17.13 -3.37
C GLY A 264 -4.95 -16.94 -4.47
N ILE A 265 -6.08 -17.67 -4.40
CA ILE A 265 -7.22 -17.45 -5.31
C ILE A 265 -7.76 -16.03 -5.17
N ILE A 266 -7.92 -15.53 -3.94
CA ILE A 266 -8.39 -14.15 -3.72
C ILE A 266 -7.38 -13.15 -4.30
N PHE A 267 -6.06 -13.35 -4.13
CA PHE A 267 -5.04 -12.50 -4.78
C PHE A 267 -5.17 -12.46 -6.31
N CYS A 268 -5.38 -13.62 -6.94
CA CYS A 268 -5.62 -13.69 -8.38
C CYS A 268 -6.92 -12.98 -8.77
N VAL A 269 -8.00 -13.14 -8.01
CA VAL A 269 -9.28 -12.45 -8.29
C VAL A 269 -9.15 -10.93 -8.09
N CYS A 270 -8.36 -10.45 -7.12
CA CYS A 270 -8.11 -9.01 -6.94
C CYS A 270 -7.54 -8.35 -8.19
N THR A 271 -6.79 -9.09 -9.02
CA THR A 271 -6.27 -8.55 -10.28
C THR A 271 -7.36 -8.17 -11.29
N THR A 272 -8.54 -8.82 -11.24
CA THR A 272 -9.68 -8.47 -12.12
C THR A 272 -10.36 -7.18 -11.69
N THR A 273 -10.19 -6.77 -10.43
CA THR A 273 -10.71 -5.50 -9.89
C THR A 273 -9.70 -4.35 -9.92
N GLY A 274 -8.57 -4.52 -10.64
CA GLY A 274 -7.59 -3.47 -10.85
C GLY A 274 -6.29 -3.60 -10.05
N LEU A 275 -6.13 -4.64 -9.24
CA LEU A 275 -4.88 -4.88 -8.53
C LEU A 275 -3.75 -5.20 -9.53
N GLY A 276 -2.62 -4.51 -9.40
CA GLY A 276 -1.49 -4.61 -10.32
C GLY A 276 -1.56 -3.69 -11.53
N MET A 277 -2.63 -2.90 -11.66
CA MET A 277 -2.66 -1.72 -12.53
C MET A 277 -2.38 -0.47 -11.70
N HIS A 278 -1.99 0.62 -12.37
CA HIS A 278 -1.82 1.92 -11.75
C HIS A 278 -3.17 2.44 -11.20
N ILE A 279 -3.21 3.01 -10.00
CA ILE A 279 -4.46 3.35 -9.29
C ILE A 279 -5.40 4.26 -10.10
N TRP A 280 -4.85 5.19 -10.87
CA TRP A 280 -5.59 6.11 -11.74
C TRP A 280 -6.18 5.45 -13.00
N THR A 281 -5.78 4.22 -13.32
CA THR A 281 -6.37 3.44 -14.44
C THR A 281 -7.52 2.54 -13.98
N VAL A 282 -7.76 2.43 -12.68
CA VAL A 282 -8.78 1.54 -12.11
C VAL A 282 -10.16 2.22 -12.15
N PRO A 283 -11.17 1.63 -12.82
CA PRO A 283 -12.53 2.16 -12.86
C PRO A 283 -13.10 2.35 -11.45
N VAL A 284 -13.74 3.50 -11.21
CA VAL A 284 -14.26 3.88 -9.88
C VAL A 284 -15.28 2.86 -9.37
N GLU A 285 -16.05 2.22 -10.25
CA GLU A 285 -17.02 1.19 -9.84
C GLU A 285 -16.34 -0.07 -9.26
N LEU A 286 -15.11 -0.36 -9.69
CA LEU A 286 -14.35 -1.54 -9.25
C LEU A 286 -13.53 -1.28 -7.98
N GLN A 287 -13.20 -0.02 -7.68
CA GLN A 287 -12.33 0.34 -6.56
C GLN A 287 -12.87 -0.16 -5.21
N GLN A 288 -14.18 0.00 -4.95
CA GLN A 288 -14.76 -0.46 -3.67
C GLN A 288 -14.78 -1.98 -3.56
N SER A 289 -15.06 -2.68 -4.67
CA SER A 289 -15.00 -4.14 -4.71
C SER A 289 -13.56 -4.65 -4.46
N GLY A 290 -12.58 -4.04 -5.15
CA GLY A 290 -11.16 -4.37 -4.99
C GLY A 290 -10.64 -4.13 -3.58
N ARG A 291 -11.05 -3.04 -2.92
CA ARG A 291 -10.72 -2.77 -1.50
C ARG A 291 -11.23 -3.87 -0.58
N ARG A 292 -12.50 -4.27 -0.73
CA ARG A 292 -13.10 -5.36 0.07
C ARG A 292 -12.33 -6.67 -0.12
N MET A 293 -12.01 -7.05 -1.35
CA MET A 293 -11.27 -8.30 -1.59
C MET A 293 -9.84 -8.25 -1.05
N THR A 294 -9.17 -7.10 -1.13
CA THR A 294 -7.81 -6.93 -0.58
C THR A 294 -7.81 -7.05 0.95
N ILE A 295 -8.85 -6.53 1.62
CA ILE A 295 -9.04 -6.71 3.07
C ILE A 295 -9.27 -8.20 3.39
N ALA A 296 -10.12 -8.89 2.63
CA ALA A 296 -10.37 -10.31 2.81
C ALA A 296 -9.08 -11.15 2.63
N ALA A 297 -8.26 -10.81 1.62
CA ALA A 297 -6.97 -11.46 1.38
C ALA A 297 -5.98 -11.23 2.55
N THR A 298 -5.95 -10.01 3.08
CA THR A 298 -5.12 -9.66 4.24
C THR A 298 -5.52 -10.48 5.46
N LEU A 299 -6.82 -10.63 5.74
CA LEU A 299 -7.31 -11.48 6.84
C LEU A 299 -6.94 -12.95 6.61
N GLY A 300 -7.13 -13.45 5.38
CA GLY A 300 -6.77 -14.81 4.97
C GLY A 300 -5.29 -15.12 5.22
N TYR A 301 -4.41 -14.20 4.85
CA TYR A 301 -2.97 -14.31 5.11
C TYR A 301 -2.66 -14.50 6.61
N HIS A 302 -3.17 -13.61 7.47
CA HIS A 302 -2.87 -13.68 8.91
C HIS A 302 -3.38 -14.98 9.54
N ILE A 303 -4.63 -15.36 9.25
CA ILE A 303 -5.23 -16.60 9.76
C ILE A 303 -4.41 -17.81 9.30
N THR A 304 -4.05 -17.87 8.02
CA THR A 304 -3.28 -18.98 7.47
C THR A 304 -1.92 -19.10 8.16
N PHE A 305 -1.20 -17.99 8.31
CA PHE A 305 0.13 -17.99 8.93
C PHE A 305 0.11 -18.48 10.38
N ILE A 306 -0.92 -18.10 11.15
CA ILE A 306 -1.15 -18.60 12.52
C ILE A 306 -1.39 -20.11 12.51
N VAL A 307 -2.26 -20.61 11.63
CA VAL A 307 -2.61 -22.04 11.55
C VAL A 307 -1.40 -22.89 11.12
N VAL A 308 -0.59 -22.43 10.16
CA VAL A 308 0.65 -23.12 9.76
C VAL A 308 1.61 -23.27 10.95
N LYS A 309 1.80 -22.20 11.74
CA LYS A 309 2.67 -22.23 12.93
C LYS A 309 2.15 -23.18 14.00
N MET A 310 0.84 -23.20 14.23
CA MET A 310 0.23 -24.18 15.13
C MET A 310 0.47 -25.61 14.65
N ALA A 311 0.34 -25.89 13.35
CA ALA A 311 0.62 -27.20 12.78
C ALA A 311 2.07 -27.65 13.03
N ILE A 312 3.04 -26.73 12.85
CA ILE A 312 4.47 -26.99 13.13
C ILE A 312 4.69 -27.30 14.62
N LEU A 313 4.10 -26.53 15.53
CA LEU A 313 4.24 -26.74 16.98
C LEU A 313 3.62 -28.06 17.44
N PHE A 314 2.45 -28.43 16.92
CA PHE A 314 1.87 -29.75 17.20
C PHE A 314 2.75 -30.88 16.65
N GLN A 315 3.35 -30.70 15.47
CA GLN A 315 4.30 -31.66 14.93
C GLN A 315 5.55 -31.78 15.82
N TYR A 316 6.09 -30.67 16.32
CA TYR A 316 7.22 -30.68 17.26
C TYR A 316 6.89 -31.40 18.55
N ARG A 317 5.74 -31.09 19.16
CA ARG A 317 5.25 -31.77 20.36
C ARG A 317 5.10 -33.29 20.16
N ARG A 318 4.66 -33.71 18.97
CA ARG A 318 4.50 -35.13 18.62
C ARG A 318 5.84 -35.84 18.37
N VAL A 319 6.83 -35.15 17.80
CA VAL A 319 8.15 -35.72 17.48
C VAL A 319 9.02 -35.80 18.73
N PHE A 320 8.99 -34.79 19.58
CA PHE A 320 9.82 -34.70 20.78
C PHE A 320 8.94 -34.81 22.03
N ALA A 321 8.67 -36.04 22.47
CA ALA A 321 7.84 -36.32 23.64
C ALA A 321 8.58 -36.09 24.99
N LEU A 322 9.31 -34.99 25.12
CA LEU A 322 10.04 -34.63 26.34
C LEU A 322 9.27 -33.56 27.12
N PRO A 323 8.98 -33.74 28.43
CA PRO A 323 8.05 -32.88 29.17
C PRO A 323 8.37 -31.38 29.09
N GLN A 324 9.66 -31.01 29.21
CA GLN A 324 10.10 -29.61 29.12
C GLN A 324 9.89 -29.02 27.72
N PHE A 325 10.16 -29.80 26.67
CA PHE A 325 9.97 -29.35 25.30
C PHE A 325 8.51 -29.22 24.91
N CYS A 326 7.68 -30.17 25.36
CA CYS A 326 6.23 -30.08 25.22
C CYS A 326 5.69 -28.82 25.90
N LEU A 327 6.18 -28.47 27.11
CA LEU A 327 5.81 -27.23 27.79
C LEU A 327 6.16 -25.98 26.96
N TYR A 328 7.37 -25.90 26.39
CA TYR A 328 7.75 -24.79 25.52
C TYR A 328 6.86 -24.69 24.26
N CYS A 329 6.51 -25.83 23.66
CA CYS A 329 5.58 -25.87 22.54
C CYS A 329 4.18 -25.39 22.95
N ASP A 330 3.68 -25.83 24.10
CA ASP A 330 2.34 -25.46 24.61
C ASP A 330 2.28 -23.96 24.98
N LEU A 331 3.34 -23.40 25.58
CA LEU A 331 3.47 -21.96 25.83
C LEU A 331 3.47 -21.14 24.52
N MET A 332 4.22 -21.61 23.51
CA MET A 332 4.27 -20.95 22.21
C MET A 332 2.94 -21.04 21.45
N LEU A 333 2.23 -22.18 21.55
CA LEU A 333 0.87 -22.35 21.04
C LEU A 333 -0.10 -21.34 21.67
N GLY A 334 -0.03 -21.16 22.99
CA GLY A 334 -0.81 -20.15 23.71
C GLY A 334 -0.50 -18.72 23.22
N PHE A 335 0.79 -18.38 23.13
CA PHE A 335 1.22 -17.07 22.62
C PHE A 335 0.71 -16.79 21.19
N ILE A 336 0.90 -17.74 20.27
CA ILE A 336 0.48 -17.59 18.87
C ILE A 336 -1.04 -17.55 18.75
N GLY A 337 -1.78 -18.29 19.57
CA GLY A 337 -3.24 -18.22 19.62
C GLY A 337 -3.75 -16.85 20.06
N ILE A 338 -3.23 -16.32 21.17
CA ILE A 338 -3.61 -15.00 21.70
C ILE A 338 -3.23 -13.90 20.71
N PHE A 339 -1.99 -13.92 20.23
CA PHE A 339 -1.50 -12.97 19.22
C PHE A 339 -2.34 -13.05 17.95
N GLY A 340 -2.69 -14.25 17.51
CA GLY A 340 -3.50 -14.47 16.33
C GLY A 340 -4.91 -13.87 16.43
N ILE A 341 -5.58 -14.07 17.57
CA ILE A 341 -6.87 -13.45 17.85
C ILE A 341 -6.73 -11.92 17.86
N ALA A 342 -5.70 -11.38 18.51
CA ALA A 342 -5.47 -9.93 18.57
C ALA A 342 -5.24 -9.33 17.18
N VAL A 343 -4.47 -9.99 16.31
CA VAL A 343 -4.21 -9.55 14.93
C VAL A 343 -5.49 -9.59 14.09
N VAL A 344 -6.29 -10.66 14.18
CA VAL A 344 -7.55 -10.76 13.42
C VAL A 344 -8.54 -9.70 13.88
N VAL A 345 -8.74 -9.53 15.18
CA VAL A 345 -9.66 -8.52 15.74
C VAL A 345 -9.20 -7.11 15.36
N SER A 346 -7.91 -6.79 15.56
CA SER A 346 -7.38 -5.47 15.18
C SER A 346 -7.50 -5.22 13.68
N SER A 347 -7.20 -6.21 12.84
CA SER A 347 -7.35 -6.10 11.37
C SER A 347 -8.80 -5.82 10.96
N ILE A 348 -9.79 -6.44 11.61
CA ILE A 348 -11.21 -6.19 11.33
C ILE A 348 -11.59 -4.77 11.73
N VAL A 349 -11.19 -4.32 12.92
CA VAL A 349 -11.49 -2.96 13.42
C VAL A 349 -10.88 -1.90 12.51
N ILE A 350 -9.60 -2.07 12.16
CA ILE A 350 -8.81 -1.19 11.30
C ILE A 350 -9.40 -1.10 9.89
N SER A 351 -9.84 -2.22 9.33
CA SER A 351 -10.35 -2.29 7.95
C SER A 351 -11.85 -2.00 7.81
N ALA A 352 -12.61 -1.92 8.90
CA ALA A 352 -14.05 -1.71 8.87
C ALA A 352 -14.50 -0.41 8.16
N PRO A 353 -13.86 0.76 8.39
CA PRO A 353 -14.24 2.00 7.68
C PRO A 353 -13.96 1.89 6.16
N THR A 354 -12.78 1.40 5.80
CA THR A 354 -12.40 1.18 4.39
C THR A 354 -13.31 0.17 3.68
N TRP A 355 -13.83 -0.82 4.40
CA TRP A 355 -14.78 -1.80 3.89
C TRP A 355 -16.15 -1.18 3.56
N ARG A 356 -16.60 -0.24 4.39
CA ARG A 356 -17.87 0.51 4.23
C ARG A 356 -17.80 1.57 3.13
N GLY A 357 -16.60 2.09 2.87
CA GLY A 357 -16.37 3.13 1.86
C GLY A 357 -16.29 4.54 2.46
N ASP A 358 -16.06 4.65 3.76
CA ASP A 358 -15.97 5.93 4.46
C ASP A 358 -14.65 6.63 4.07
N THR A 359 -14.73 7.72 3.31
CA THR A 359 -13.56 8.42 2.72
C THR A 359 -12.78 9.30 3.70
N PHE A 360 -13.33 9.60 4.88
CA PHE A 360 -12.77 10.55 5.85
C PHE A 360 -12.03 9.91 7.04
N GLU A 361 -11.90 8.58 7.09
CA GLU A 361 -11.34 7.89 8.26
C GLU A 361 -9.85 7.49 8.12
N PHE A 362 -9.21 7.79 6.99
CA PHE A 362 -7.79 7.45 6.74
C PHE A 362 -6.80 8.09 7.76
N GLU A 363 -7.21 9.15 8.47
CA GLU A 363 -6.36 9.84 9.46
C GLU A 363 -6.28 9.15 10.84
N ARG A 364 -7.10 8.15 11.13
CA ARG A 364 -7.21 7.64 12.51
C ARG A 364 -6.08 6.70 12.95
N TYR A 365 -5.32 6.10 12.04
CA TYR A 365 -4.23 5.20 12.42
C TYR A 365 -3.17 5.04 11.32
N ASN A 366 -1.92 4.76 11.73
CA ASN A 366 -0.82 4.51 10.81
C ASN A 366 -0.83 3.04 10.33
N GLN A 367 -1.32 2.81 9.11
CA GLN A 367 -1.44 1.46 8.52
C GLN A 367 -0.08 0.80 8.30
N THR A 368 0.93 1.55 7.84
CA THR A 368 2.31 1.06 7.66
C THR A 368 2.88 0.53 8.97
N ALA A 369 2.70 1.27 10.07
CA ALA A 369 3.18 0.87 11.38
C ALA A 369 2.53 -0.43 11.88
N TRP A 370 1.22 -0.60 11.68
CA TRP A 370 0.52 -1.83 12.06
C TRP A 370 0.99 -3.04 11.24
N TRP A 371 1.15 -2.87 9.92
CA TRP A 371 1.67 -3.93 9.03
C TRP A 371 3.09 -4.33 9.43
N LEU A 372 3.95 -3.36 9.73
CA LEU A 372 5.33 -3.59 10.15
C LEU A 372 5.42 -4.26 11.52
N ALA A 373 4.62 -3.81 12.50
CA ALA A 373 4.58 -4.42 13.83
C ALA A 373 4.17 -5.90 13.75
N THR A 374 3.10 -6.20 13.00
CA THR A 374 2.62 -7.57 12.80
C THR A 374 3.66 -8.43 12.09
N ALA A 375 4.30 -7.90 11.04
CA ALA A 375 5.36 -8.60 10.32
C ALA A 375 6.58 -8.89 11.21
N THR A 376 6.95 -7.97 12.10
CA THR A 376 8.07 -8.14 13.03
C THR A 376 7.80 -9.25 14.05
N VAL A 377 6.59 -9.31 14.62
CA VAL A 377 6.22 -10.39 15.55
C VAL A 377 6.18 -11.75 14.84
N HIS A 378 5.69 -11.78 13.59
CA HIS A 378 5.74 -12.98 12.77
C HIS A 378 7.18 -13.45 12.52
N LEU A 379 8.08 -12.56 12.13
CA LEU A 379 9.50 -12.87 11.97
C LEU A 379 10.15 -13.36 13.27
N ALA A 380 9.88 -12.69 14.40
CA ALA A 380 10.42 -13.06 15.70
C ALA A 380 9.95 -14.46 16.13
N THR A 381 8.67 -14.77 15.92
CA THR A 381 8.13 -16.11 16.22
C THR A 381 8.70 -17.20 15.31
N ASP A 382 9.06 -16.89 14.07
CA ASP A 382 9.75 -17.84 13.18
C ASP A 382 11.11 -18.22 13.74
N PHE A 383 11.92 -17.24 14.16
CA PHE A 383 13.20 -17.50 14.81
C PHE A 383 13.04 -18.34 16.08
N ILE A 384 12.07 -18.03 16.93
CA ILE A 384 11.83 -18.79 18.18
C ILE A 384 11.46 -20.24 17.87
N ILE A 385 10.49 -20.48 16.99
CA ILE A 385 10.08 -21.85 16.60
C ILE A 385 11.28 -22.60 16.01
N PHE A 386 12.05 -21.94 15.15
CA PHE A 386 13.22 -22.52 14.50
C PHE A 386 14.33 -22.94 15.48
N PHE A 387 14.69 -22.09 16.43
CA PHE A 387 15.76 -22.38 17.39
C PHE A 387 15.34 -23.33 18.50
N MET A 388 14.04 -23.43 18.80
CA MET A 388 13.50 -24.27 19.87
C MET A 388 14.01 -25.73 19.89
N PRO A 389 14.03 -26.48 18.78
CA PRO A 389 14.54 -27.87 18.77
C PRO A 389 16.07 -27.99 18.76
N MET A 390 16.86 -26.96 18.40
CA MET A 390 18.32 -27.09 18.21
C MET A 390 19.11 -27.58 19.44
N PRO A 391 18.89 -27.02 20.65
CA PRO A 391 19.64 -27.45 21.83
C PRO A 391 19.47 -28.95 22.12
N MET A 392 18.31 -29.53 21.79
CA MET A 392 18.02 -30.95 22.01
C MET A 392 18.71 -31.85 21.00
N LEU A 393 18.84 -31.38 19.75
CA LEU A 393 19.45 -32.13 18.67
C LEU A 393 20.96 -32.30 18.83
N SER A 394 21.60 -31.37 19.54
CA SER A 394 23.02 -31.47 19.88
C SER A 394 23.32 -32.63 20.84
N LYS A 395 22.35 -33.02 21.68
CA LYS A 395 22.50 -34.06 22.71
C LYS A 395 22.16 -35.47 22.22
N LEU A 396 21.58 -35.60 21.03
CA LEU A 396 21.06 -36.88 20.52
C LEU A 396 22.03 -37.54 19.53
N LYS A 397 22.47 -38.77 19.82
CA LYS A 397 23.34 -39.58 18.93
C LYS A 397 22.53 -40.12 17.75
N LEU A 398 22.35 -39.29 16.73
CA LEU A 398 21.59 -39.64 15.51
C LEU A 398 22.49 -40.23 14.42
N GLU A 399 21.97 -41.25 13.74
CA GLU A 399 22.56 -41.82 12.52
C GLU A 399 22.64 -40.74 11.42
N LYS A 400 23.75 -40.70 10.66
CA LYS A 400 24.12 -39.58 9.75
C LYS A 400 22.99 -39.12 8.81
N VAL A 401 22.19 -40.06 8.30
CA VAL A 401 21.03 -39.78 7.42
C VAL A 401 19.93 -39.02 8.15
N GLN A 402 19.69 -39.33 9.43
CA GLN A 402 18.69 -38.67 10.27
C GLN A 402 19.13 -37.25 10.61
N LYS A 403 20.43 -37.08 10.89
CA LYS A 403 21.04 -35.77 11.11
C LYS A 403 20.96 -34.90 9.85
N CYS A 404 21.18 -35.46 8.66
CA CYS A 404 21.09 -34.73 7.40
C CYS A 404 19.66 -34.28 7.04
N ALA A 405 18.65 -35.15 7.18
CA ALA A 405 17.25 -34.80 6.91
C ALA A 405 16.73 -33.72 7.88
N LEU A 406 17.20 -33.79 9.12
CA LEU A 406 16.93 -32.81 10.15
C LEU A 406 17.59 -31.46 9.83
N ILE A 407 18.88 -31.44 9.48
CA ILE A 407 19.58 -30.23 9.00
C ILE A 407 18.90 -29.64 7.77
N ALA A 408 18.44 -30.47 6.82
CA ALA A 408 17.73 -30.00 5.63
C ALA A 408 16.39 -29.32 5.98
N THR A 409 15.67 -29.82 6.99
CA THR A 409 14.47 -29.17 7.51
C THR A 409 14.80 -27.80 8.10
N PHE A 410 15.89 -27.70 8.87
CA PHE A 410 16.36 -26.42 9.39
C PHE A 410 16.83 -25.47 8.28
N GLY A 411 17.50 -25.98 7.25
CA GLY A 411 17.90 -25.17 6.10
C GLY A 411 16.71 -24.50 5.42
N VAL A 412 15.60 -25.23 5.24
CA VAL A 412 14.37 -24.67 4.65
C VAL A 412 13.69 -23.67 5.60
N GLY A 413 13.73 -23.91 6.92
CA GLY A 413 13.27 -22.94 7.92
C GLY A 413 14.03 -21.60 7.85
N PHE A 414 15.33 -21.62 7.59
CA PHE A 414 16.12 -20.40 7.41
C PHE A 414 15.73 -19.64 6.13
N VAL A 415 15.41 -20.36 5.05
CA VAL A 415 14.90 -19.77 3.81
C VAL A 415 13.55 -19.07 4.06
N THR A 416 12.64 -19.69 4.82
CA THR A 416 11.36 -19.03 5.17
C THR A 416 11.57 -17.74 5.95
N THR A 417 12.49 -17.72 6.92
CA THR A 417 12.79 -16.50 7.68
C THR A 417 13.46 -15.42 6.81
N GLY A 418 14.31 -15.81 5.85
CA GLY A 418 14.87 -14.88 4.87
C GLY A 418 13.79 -14.24 3.99
N ILE A 419 12.79 -15.02 3.56
CA ILE A 419 11.63 -14.52 2.80
C ILE A 419 10.84 -13.51 3.65
N SER A 420 10.63 -13.77 4.94
CA SER A 420 9.96 -12.83 5.86
C SER A 420 10.70 -11.48 5.97
N VAL A 421 12.03 -11.49 5.97
CA VAL A 421 12.85 -10.25 5.97
C VAL A 421 12.67 -9.47 4.67
N VAL A 422 12.70 -10.16 3.52
CA VAL A 422 12.45 -9.52 2.22
C VAL A 422 11.05 -8.93 2.17
N ARG A 423 10.03 -9.65 2.68
CA ARG A 423 8.65 -9.14 2.77
C ARG A 423 8.57 -7.84 3.57
N ILE A 424 9.23 -7.76 4.73
CA ILE A 424 9.28 -6.53 5.55
C ILE A 424 9.83 -5.36 4.74
N SER A 425 10.88 -5.56 3.95
CA SER A 425 11.44 -4.51 3.09
C SER A 425 10.44 -4.01 2.04
N THR A 426 9.58 -4.89 1.52
CA THR A 426 8.55 -4.52 0.55
C THR A 426 7.35 -3.80 1.19
N ILE A 427 6.98 -4.13 2.43
CA ILE A 427 5.85 -3.50 3.14
C ILE A 427 6.07 -1.99 3.30
N THR A 428 7.30 -1.55 3.54
CA THR A 428 7.64 -0.11 3.66
C THR A 428 7.39 0.69 2.38
N ARG A 429 7.20 0.01 1.25
CA ARG A 429 6.97 0.60 -0.07
C ARG A 429 5.53 0.44 -0.57
N VAL A 430 4.61 -0.08 0.26
CA VAL A 430 3.23 -0.36 -0.15
C VAL A 430 2.34 0.88 -0.09
N PHE A 431 2.51 1.72 0.94
CA PHE A 431 1.68 2.90 1.16
C PHE A 431 2.27 4.13 0.44
N THR A 432 2.44 4.00 -0.87
CA THR A 432 2.86 5.06 -1.81
C THR A 432 1.64 5.70 -2.49
N SER A 433 1.85 6.66 -3.38
CA SER A 433 0.77 7.25 -4.19
C SER A 433 0.08 6.24 -5.12
N ASP A 434 0.75 5.14 -5.45
CA ASP A 434 0.24 4.08 -6.33
C ASP A 434 0.17 2.72 -5.65
N VAL A 435 -0.69 2.65 -4.63
CA VAL A 435 -0.87 1.47 -3.78
C VAL A 435 -1.20 0.22 -4.59
N THR A 436 -2.05 0.30 -5.62
CA THR A 436 -2.48 -0.88 -6.39
C THR A 436 -1.36 -1.50 -7.22
N TRP A 437 -0.35 -0.72 -7.59
CA TRP A 437 0.82 -1.17 -8.34
C TRP A 437 1.97 -1.62 -7.44
N ASP A 438 2.23 -0.89 -6.36
CA ASP A 438 3.36 -1.13 -5.45
C ASP A 438 3.08 -2.20 -4.40
N VAL A 439 1.82 -2.58 -4.19
CA VAL A 439 1.46 -3.69 -3.31
C VAL A 439 1.83 -5.07 -3.88
N ILE A 440 1.96 -5.21 -5.21
CA ILE A 440 2.15 -6.52 -5.87
C ILE A 440 3.38 -7.28 -5.35
N PRO A 441 4.59 -6.69 -5.26
CA PRO A 441 5.74 -7.36 -4.68
C PRO A 441 5.47 -7.87 -3.25
N ALA A 442 4.79 -7.09 -2.42
CA ALA A 442 4.47 -7.49 -1.06
C ALA A 442 3.51 -8.71 -1.02
N LEU A 443 2.52 -8.76 -1.91
CA LEU A 443 1.60 -9.90 -2.03
C LEU A 443 2.28 -11.15 -2.57
N VAL A 444 3.16 -10.99 -3.56
CA VAL A 444 4.00 -12.07 -4.08
C VAL A 444 4.82 -12.68 -2.95
N TRP A 445 5.54 -11.86 -2.17
CA TRP A 445 6.32 -12.38 -1.05
C TRP A 445 5.47 -12.98 0.05
N SER A 446 4.28 -12.44 0.31
CA SER A 446 3.32 -13.02 1.28
C SER A 446 2.86 -14.42 0.87
N GLU A 447 2.56 -14.63 -0.41
CA GLU A 447 2.15 -15.93 -0.94
C GLU A 447 3.31 -16.95 -0.91
N VAL A 448 4.50 -16.51 -1.34
CA VAL A 448 5.71 -17.35 -1.32
C VAL A 448 6.04 -17.77 0.11
N GLU A 449 5.90 -16.87 1.07
CA GLU A 449 6.15 -17.16 2.48
C GLU A 449 5.20 -18.22 3.04
N LEU A 450 3.89 -18.09 2.78
CA LEU A 450 2.90 -19.08 3.19
C LEU A 450 3.21 -20.46 2.58
N CYS A 451 3.48 -20.51 1.27
CA CYS A 451 3.84 -21.73 0.57
C CYS A 451 5.10 -22.37 1.15
N CYS A 452 6.17 -21.59 1.36
CA CYS A 452 7.41 -22.10 1.93
C CYS A 452 7.24 -22.58 3.38
N ALA A 453 6.40 -21.93 4.19
CA ALA A 453 6.10 -22.38 5.56
C ALA A 453 5.38 -23.74 5.56
N VAL A 454 4.40 -23.94 4.67
CA VAL A 454 3.72 -25.24 4.50
C VAL A 454 4.70 -26.32 4.01
N ILE A 455 5.53 -26.01 3.01
CA ILE A 455 6.56 -26.94 2.51
C ILE A 455 7.54 -27.32 3.63
N CYS A 456 7.99 -26.34 4.43
CA CYS A 456 8.88 -26.57 5.56
C CYS A 456 8.28 -27.56 6.57
N ALA A 457 6.98 -27.45 6.84
CA ALA A 457 6.29 -28.39 7.73
C ALA A 457 6.19 -29.80 7.13
N CYS A 458 6.06 -29.94 5.80
CA CYS A 458 6.00 -31.24 5.11
C CYS A 458 7.32 -32.03 5.16
N ILE A 459 8.47 -31.37 4.99
CA ILE A 459 9.78 -32.03 4.77
C ILE A 459 10.13 -33.12 5.80
N PRO A 460 9.99 -32.89 7.13
CA PRO A 460 10.36 -33.90 8.13
C PRO A 460 9.61 -35.22 7.98
N THR A 461 8.37 -35.16 7.48
CA THR A 461 7.52 -36.35 7.34
C THR A 461 7.82 -37.18 6.11
N LEU A 462 8.53 -36.63 5.11
CA LEU A 462 8.84 -37.33 3.86
C LEU A 462 10.01 -38.32 3.98
N ARG A 463 10.66 -38.39 5.14
CA ARG A 463 11.81 -39.27 5.42
C ARG A 463 11.62 -40.75 5.00
N PRO A 464 10.47 -41.42 5.18
CA PRO A 464 10.30 -42.81 4.76
C PRO A 464 10.50 -43.05 3.26
N LEU A 465 10.12 -42.08 2.42
CA LEU A 465 10.27 -42.18 0.96
C LEU A 465 11.74 -42.16 0.53
N LEU A 466 12.58 -41.42 1.26
CA LEU A 466 14.03 -41.37 1.01
C LEU A 466 14.74 -42.69 1.36
N ARG A 467 14.14 -43.53 2.22
CA ARG A 467 14.69 -44.84 2.63
C ARG A 467 14.17 -46.01 1.80
N ALA A 468 12.96 -45.92 1.24
CA ALA A 468 12.38 -46.97 0.40
C ALA A 468 13.25 -47.30 -0.84
N ARG A 469 14.11 -46.37 -1.28
CA ARG A 469 15.04 -46.58 -2.40
C ARG A 469 16.35 -47.32 -2.04
N ARG A 470 16.51 -47.78 -0.78
CA ARG A 470 17.71 -48.49 -0.27
C ARG A 470 17.42 -49.89 0.29
N LEU A 471 16.40 -50.60 -0.20
CA LEU A 471 16.42 -52.06 -0.10
C LEU A 471 17.18 -52.58 -1.33
N THR A 472 18.50 -52.63 -1.24
CA THR A 472 19.34 -53.38 -2.19
C THR A 472 18.91 -54.83 -2.15
N SER A 473 18.75 -55.47 -3.31
CA SER A 473 18.29 -56.87 -3.48
C SER A 473 19.00 -57.87 -2.57
N THR A 474 20.22 -57.56 -2.14
CA THR A 474 21.01 -58.33 -1.19
C THR A 474 20.37 -58.44 0.21
N GLN A 475 19.66 -57.41 0.69
CA GLN A 475 19.00 -57.44 2.01
C GLN A 475 17.64 -58.16 1.97
N GLN A 476 16.92 -58.07 0.84
CA GLN A 476 15.70 -58.85 0.61
C GLN A 476 16.01 -60.36 0.62
N HIS A 477 17.09 -60.78 -0.07
CA HIS A 477 17.53 -62.17 -0.08
C HIS A 477 17.99 -62.70 1.29
N MET A 478 18.57 -61.86 2.16
CA MET A 478 18.94 -62.29 3.51
C MET A 478 17.72 -62.46 4.42
N TYR A 479 16.70 -61.61 4.27
CA TYR A 479 15.46 -61.69 5.04
C TYR A 479 14.66 -62.94 4.65
N ASP A 480 14.56 -63.24 3.35
CA ASP A 480 13.89 -64.46 2.84
C ASP A 480 14.63 -65.75 3.24
N ARG A 481 15.96 -65.71 3.36
CA ARG A 481 16.74 -66.85 3.88
C ARG A 481 16.52 -67.08 5.38
N GLN A 482 16.40 -66.02 6.17
CA GLN A 482 16.16 -66.12 7.61
C GLN A 482 14.75 -66.61 7.92
N THR A 483 13.74 -66.19 7.16
CA THR A 483 12.36 -66.69 7.30
C THR A 483 12.23 -68.14 6.82
N SER A 484 12.91 -68.51 5.73
CA SER A 484 12.92 -69.91 5.25
C SER A 484 13.64 -70.87 6.21
N ALA A 485 14.70 -70.43 6.90
CA ALA A 485 15.39 -71.24 7.92
C ALA A 485 14.54 -71.42 9.18
N ALA A 486 13.86 -70.36 9.64
CA ALA A 486 12.95 -70.42 10.79
C ALA A 486 11.72 -71.30 10.53
N SER A 487 11.19 -71.31 9.30
CA SER A 487 10.10 -72.23 8.93
C SER A 487 10.54 -73.69 8.80
N ALA A 488 11.81 -73.96 8.45
CA ALA A 488 12.33 -75.33 8.39
C ALA A 488 12.56 -75.93 9.79
N GLU A 489 13.00 -75.11 10.76
CA GLU A 489 13.14 -75.55 12.17
C GLU A 489 11.78 -75.83 12.83
N ALA A 490 10.74 -75.08 12.50
CA ALA A 490 9.39 -75.28 13.04
C ALA A 490 8.68 -76.56 12.53
N HIS A 491 9.21 -77.23 11.51
CA HIS A 491 8.67 -78.50 11.00
C HIS A 491 9.42 -79.74 11.52
N LEU A 492 10.50 -79.56 12.29
CA LEU A 492 11.31 -80.64 12.87
C LEU A 492 11.16 -80.78 14.40
N THR A 493 10.32 -79.95 15.02
CA THR A 493 9.84 -80.06 16.41
C THR A 493 8.36 -80.37 16.42
#